data_AF-A0A8S9PNQ6-F1
#
_entry.id   AF-A0A8S9PNQ6-F1
#
_cell.length_a   1.000
_cell.length_b   1.000
_cell.length_c   1.000
_cell.angle_alpha   90.00
_cell.angle_beta   90.00
_cell.angle_gamma   90.00
#
_symmetry.space_group_name_H-M   'P 1'
#
loop_
_entity.id
_entity.type
_entity.pdbx_description
1 polymer ?
#
loop_
_entity_poly.entity_id
_entity_poly.type
_entity_poly.pdbx_seq_one_letter_code
_entity_poly.pdbx_strand_id
1 'polypeptide(L)'
;MAAATSSIAPSLSCPSPSSSSKALRSSKATTFAFPNIGSLSSTSKSLRSLTATVAGNGTGSSLSARMVASSAVRAPMSLDFETSVFKKEKVSLAGHEEYIVRGGRDLFKHLPDAFKGIKQIGVIGWGSQGPAQAQNLRDSLVEAKSDIVVKIGLRKGSRSFEEARAVGFTEETGTLGDIWETISGSDLVLLLISDAAQADNYEKIFSHMKPNSILGLSHGFLLGHLQSMGLDFPKNISVVAVCPKGMGPSVRRLYVQGKEINGAGINASFAVHQDVDGRAADVALGWSVALGSPFTFATTLEQEYKSDIFGERGILLGAVHGIVESLFRRYTENGMSEDLAYKNTVECITGTISRTISTQGMLAVYNSLSEEGKKDFEIAYSASFYPCMEILYECYEDVAAGSEIRSVVLAGRRFYDKEGLPAFPMGKIDQTRMWKVGERVRKSRPAGDLGPLYPFTAGVYVALMMAQIEILRKKGHSYSEIINESVIESVDSLNPFMHARGVSFMVDNCSTTARLGSRKWAPRFDYNLTQQALVAVDNGAPINKDLISNFFADPVHGAIQVCAELRPTVDISVPQDADFVRPELRQSN
;
A
#
# COMPACT_ATOMS: atom_id res chain seq x y z
N MET A 1 -14.11 -60.82 38.70
CA MET A 1 -13.49 -62.16 38.84
C MET A 1 -12.48 -62.25 37.70
N ALA A 2 -11.16 -62.25 37.93
CA ALA A 2 -10.33 -63.24 38.65
C ALA A 2 -10.21 -64.57 37.88
N ALA A 3 -9.02 -65.15 37.61
CA ALA A 3 -7.62 -64.72 37.77
C ALA A 3 -6.72 -65.50 36.75
N ALA A 4 -5.62 -64.95 36.21
CA ALA A 4 -4.20 -65.21 36.57
C ALA A 4 -3.67 -66.67 36.34
N THR A 5 -2.39 -66.99 36.07
CA THR A 5 -1.08 -66.35 36.39
C THR A 5 0.06 -66.73 35.42
N SER A 6 1.04 -65.82 35.22
CA SER A 6 2.51 -66.06 35.05
C SER A 6 3.06 -66.92 33.88
N SER A 7 4.27 -66.76 33.33
CA SER A 7 5.40 -65.79 33.41
C SER A 7 6.31 -66.02 32.16
N ILE A 8 7.53 -65.51 31.91
CA ILE A 8 8.62 -64.82 32.63
C ILE A 8 9.27 -63.79 31.67
N ALA A 9 10.10 -62.85 32.16
CA ALA A 9 10.92 -61.93 31.35
C ALA A 9 12.40 -61.91 31.83
N PRO A 10 13.34 -61.32 31.05
CA PRO A 10 14.02 -60.15 31.61
C PRO A 10 14.28 -59.00 30.60
N SER A 11 14.59 -57.82 31.14
CA SER A 11 14.78 -56.55 30.42
C SER A 11 16.21 -55.98 30.56
N LEU A 12 16.76 -55.42 29.49
CA LEU A 12 17.93 -54.52 29.44
C LEU A 12 17.83 -53.66 28.15
N SER A 13 18.36 -52.44 28.03
CA SER A 13 18.66 -51.35 28.99
C SER A 13 19.08 -50.10 28.18
N CYS A 14 18.63 -48.89 28.54
CA CYS A 14 19.07 -47.67 27.84
C CYS A 14 20.52 -47.26 28.19
N PRO A 15 21.33 -46.78 27.23
CA PRO A 15 22.61 -46.15 27.51
C PRO A 15 22.44 -44.66 27.85
N SER A 16 22.97 -44.23 29.00
CA SER A 16 23.12 -42.81 29.37
C SER A 16 24.50 -42.27 28.90
N PRO A 17 24.59 -41.00 28.49
CA PRO A 17 25.88 -40.40 28.11
C PRO A 17 26.75 -40.16 29.35
N SER A 18 28.04 -40.49 29.26
CA SER A 18 28.97 -40.39 30.38
C SER A 18 29.55 -38.98 30.57
N SER A 19 29.67 -38.55 31.83
CA SER A 19 30.30 -37.30 32.20
C SER A 19 31.82 -37.35 32.03
N SER A 20 32.42 -36.35 31.39
CA SER A 20 33.86 -36.08 31.51
C SER A 20 34.11 -34.62 31.90
N SER A 21 34.69 -34.41 33.07
CA SER A 21 34.94 -33.08 33.64
C SER A 21 36.29 -32.55 33.16
N LYS A 22 36.27 -31.41 32.45
CA LYS A 22 37.46 -30.59 32.18
C LYS A 22 37.44 -29.36 33.08
N ALA A 23 38.39 -29.30 34.01
CA ALA A 23 38.48 -28.21 34.98
C ALA A 23 38.86 -26.89 34.30
N LEU A 24 38.09 -25.82 34.57
CA LEU A 24 38.54 -24.46 34.29
C LEU A 24 39.74 -24.14 35.19
N ARG A 25 40.82 -23.62 34.60
CA ARG A 25 41.90 -22.93 35.34
C ARG A 25 41.67 -21.43 35.28
N SER A 26 41.82 -20.76 36.42
CA SER A 26 41.71 -19.32 36.53
C SER A 26 42.86 -18.60 35.82
N SER A 27 42.54 -17.72 34.87
CA SER A 27 43.45 -16.66 34.44
C SER A 27 43.43 -15.52 35.47
N LYS A 28 44.61 -14.96 35.77
CA LYS A 28 44.75 -13.86 36.73
C LYS A 28 44.49 -12.51 36.04
N ALA A 29 43.89 -11.58 36.78
CA ALA A 29 43.96 -10.17 36.41
C ALA A 29 45.43 -9.72 36.39
N THR A 30 45.83 -8.97 35.36
CA THR A 30 47.18 -8.41 35.23
C THR A 30 47.06 -6.93 34.89
N THR A 31 47.28 -6.07 35.89
CA THR A 31 47.26 -4.62 35.73
C THR A 31 48.56 -4.16 35.07
N PHE A 32 48.46 -3.36 34.00
CA PHE A 32 49.57 -2.60 33.46
C PHE A 32 49.17 -1.13 33.30
N ALA A 33 50.14 -0.24 33.46
CA ALA A 33 49.97 1.21 33.51
C ALA A 33 50.97 1.91 32.56
N PHE A 34 51.05 3.24 32.69
CA PHE A 34 51.92 4.20 31.98
C PHE A 34 51.43 4.68 30.60
N PRO A 35 51.74 5.94 30.20
CA PRO A 35 52.16 7.10 31.00
C PRO A 35 51.34 8.38 30.73
N ASN A 36 51.67 9.45 31.48
CA ASN A 36 51.11 10.80 31.30
C ASN A 36 51.39 11.38 29.91
N ILE A 37 50.42 12.13 29.38
CA ILE A 37 50.66 13.30 28.50
C ILE A 37 49.98 14.51 29.16
N GLY A 38 50.60 15.69 29.03
CA GLY A 38 50.29 16.88 29.82
C GLY A 38 49.03 17.64 29.42
N SER A 39 48.66 18.58 30.29
CA SER A 39 47.54 19.52 30.14
C SER A 39 47.71 20.52 28.99
N LEU A 40 46.60 21.07 28.50
CA LEU A 40 46.37 22.53 28.57
C LEU A 40 44.87 22.91 28.44
N SER A 41 44.59 24.17 28.79
CA SER A 41 43.32 24.92 28.85
C SER A 41 42.30 24.70 27.70
N SER A 42 41.00 25.00 27.84
CA SER A 42 40.49 26.26 28.40
C SER A 42 38.98 26.34 28.73
N THR A 43 38.64 27.35 29.55
CA THR A 43 37.32 28.01 29.72
C THR A 43 36.06 27.16 29.89
N SER A 44 35.61 27.04 31.15
CA SER A 44 34.18 26.97 31.47
C SER A 44 33.56 28.37 31.46
N LYS A 45 32.26 28.49 31.13
CA LYS A 45 31.48 29.73 31.29
C LYS A 45 30.06 29.47 31.82
N SER A 46 29.85 29.86 33.08
CA SER A 46 28.57 30.35 33.63
C SER A 46 27.29 29.54 33.33
N LEU A 47 27.05 28.48 34.10
CA LEU A 47 25.67 28.10 34.44
C LEU A 47 25.03 29.24 35.25
N ARG A 48 23.99 29.89 34.71
CA ARG A 48 23.18 30.84 35.49
C ARG A 48 22.15 30.10 36.32
N SER A 49 22.22 30.26 37.64
CA SER A 49 21.10 29.93 38.52
C SER A 49 19.93 30.88 38.23
N LEU A 50 18.71 30.34 38.24
CA LEU A 50 17.47 31.10 38.33
C LEU A 50 16.72 30.65 39.58
N THR A 51 16.71 31.51 40.59
CA THR A 51 16.00 31.31 41.85
C THR A 51 14.51 31.46 41.66
N ALA A 52 13.73 30.43 41.97
CA ALA A 52 12.27 30.50 41.96
C ALA A 52 11.76 31.17 43.26
N THR A 53 11.17 32.36 43.14
CA THR A 53 10.44 33.02 44.22
C THR A 53 8.98 32.57 44.23
N VAL A 54 8.54 31.93 45.31
CA VAL A 54 7.13 31.55 45.50
C VAL A 54 6.35 32.74 46.06
N ALA A 55 5.34 33.18 45.32
CA ALA A 55 4.25 34.02 45.81
C ALA A 55 2.96 33.57 45.14
N GLY A 56 1.95 33.23 45.93
CA GLY A 56 0.67 32.72 45.43
C GLY A 56 -0.50 33.59 45.86
N ASN A 57 -1.45 33.77 44.95
CA ASN A 57 -2.86 33.62 45.27
C ASN A 57 -3.64 33.27 44.00
N GLY A 58 -4.77 32.58 44.15
CA GLY A 58 -5.46 31.96 43.02
C GLY A 58 -6.58 32.81 42.41
N THR A 59 -6.85 32.54 41.14
CA THR A 59 -8.20 32.38 40.57
C THR A 59 -8.09 31.47 39.34
N GLY A 60 -9.16 30.76 39.00
CA GLY A 60 -9.13 29.77 37.92
C GLY A 60 -9.11 30.39 36.52
N SER A 61 -8.24 29.87 35.65
CA SER A 61 -8.27 30.12 34.21
C SER A 61 -8.45 28.79 33.46
N SER A 62 -9.36 28.76 32.49
CA SER A 62 -9.48 27.62 31.58
C SER A 62 -8.17 27.39 30.82
N LEU A 63 -7.71 26.14 30.77
CA LEU A 63 -6.59 25.74 29.91
C LEU A 63 -7.05 25.69 28.46
N SER A 64 -7.18 26.86 27.83
CA SER A 64 -7.31 26.97 26.38
C SER A 64 -6.07 26.35 25.74
N ALA A 65 -6.22 25.17 25.15
CA ALA A 65 -5.16 24.48 24.43
C ALA A 65 -4.63 25.39 23.31
N ARG A 66 -3.44 25.93 23.53
CA ARG A 66 -2.81 26.86 22.58
C ARG A 66 -2.34 26.05 21.37
N MET A 67 -3.18 26.01 20.33
CA MET A 67 -2.91 25.26 19.11
C MET A 67 -1.47 25.51 18.63
N VAL A 68 -0.75 24.42 18.35
CA VAL A 68 0.50 24.48 17.58
C VAL A 68 0.18 25.19 16.27
N ALA A 69 1.03 26.13 15.86
CA ALA A 69 0.77 26.97 14.69
C ALA A 69 0.46 26.09 13.47
N SER A 70 -0.71 26.29 12.87
CA SER A 70 -1.15 25.54 11.70
C SER A 70 -0.12 25.70 10.58
N SER A 71 0.45 24.59 10.12
CA SER A 71 1.27 24.61 8.91
C SER A 71 0.48 25.25 7.77
N ALA A 72 1.14 26.09 6.96
CA ALA A 72 0.47 26.83 5.90
C ALA A 72 -0.21 25.84 4.94
N VAL A 73 -1.52 26.02 4.73
CA VAL A 73 -2.30 25.16 3.82
C VAL A 73 -1.73 25.30 2.41
N ARG A 74 -1.00 24.28 1.96
CA ARG A 74 -0.44 24.25 0.61
C ARG A 74 -1.59 24.04 -0.37
N ALA A 75 -1.73 24.95 -1.33
CA ALA A 75 -2.72 24.78 -2.41
C ALA A 75 -2.45 23.46 -3.17
N PRO A 76 -3.48 22.74 -3.63
CA PRO A 76 -3.30 21.53 -4.45
C PRO A 76 -2.43 21.82 -5.67
N MET A 77 -1.41 20.98 -5.89
CA MET A 77 -0.57 21.11 -7.08
C MET A 77 -1.27 20.49 -8.29
N SER A 78 -1.82 21.35 -9.16
CA SER A 78 -2.09 20.94 -10.54
C SER A 78 -0.78 20.87 -11.32
N LEU A 79 -0.58 19.75 -12.03
CA LEU A 79 0.57 19.49 -12.88
C LEU A 79 0.09 19.40 -14.33
N ASP A 80 0.73 20.15 -15.22
CA ASP A 80 0.55 20.02 -16.66
C ASP A 80 1.77 19.32 -17.28
N PHE A 81 1.57 18.67 -18.41
CA PHE A 81 2.56 17.86 -19.12
C PHE A 81 2.35 17.97 -20.63
N GLU A 82 3.43 17.94 -21.40
CA GLU A 82 3.31 17.89 -22.86
C GLU A 82 3.42 16.46 -23.38
N THR A 83 2.67 16.17 -24.43
CA THR A 83 2.58 14.87 -25.10
C THR A 83 2.39 15.11 -26.60
N SER A 84 3.24 14.48 -27.41
CA SER A 84 3.19 14.58 -28.86
C SER A 84 2.35 13.46 -29.49
N VAL A 85 2.06 12.40 -28.74
CA VAL A 85 1.41 11.18 -29.23
C VAL A 85 -0.03 11.03 -28.74
N PHE A 86 -0.33 11.43 -27.50
CA PHE A 86 -1.63 11.19 -26.87
C PHE A 86 -2.46 12.47 -26.70
N LYS A 87 -3.78 12.31 -26.68
CA LYS A 87 -4.72 13.41 -26.42
C LYS A 87 -4.74 13.73 -24.92
N LYS A 88 -4.09 14.82 -24.53
CA LYS A 88 -4.28 15.46 -23.22
C LYS A 88 -5.73 15.97 -23.09
N GLU A 89 -6.44 15.52 -22.05
CA GLU A 89 -7.77 16.01 -21.67
C GLU A 89 -7.69 16.76 -20.34
N LYS A 90 -8.54 17.77 -20.17
CA LYS A 90 -8.68 18.53 -18.90
C LYS A 90 -9.93 18.07 -18.17
N VAL A 91 -9.81 17.85 -16.87
CA VAL A 91 -10.92 17.62 -15.92
C VAL A 91 -10.97 18.74 -14.88
N SER A 92 -12.14 18.96 -14.28
CA SER A 92 -12.35 19.95 -13.21
C SER A 92 -12.83 19.25 -11.95
N LEU A 93 -11.95 19.08 -10.97
CA LEU A 93 -12.21 18.39 -9.71
C LEU A 93 -12.33 19.42 -8.58
N ALA A 94 -13.54 19.58 -8.03
CA ALA A 94 -13.81 20.58 -6.98
C ALA A 94 -13.36 22.02 -7.34
N GLY A 95 -13.43 22.39 -8.63
CA GLY A 95 -12.97 23.69 -9.14
C GLY A 95 -11.46 23.79 -9.45
N HIS A 96 -10.70 22.71 -9.28
CA HIS A 96 -9.29 22.61 -9.65
C HIS A 96 -9.19 21.96 -11.04
N GLU A 97 -8.50 22.62 -11.98
CA GLU A 97 -8.21 22.03 -13.28
C GLU A 97 -7.06 21.03 -13.16
N GLU A 98 -7.23 19.82 -13.66
CA GLU A 98 -6.20 18.77 -13.72
C GLU A 98 -6.17 18.15 -15.11
N TYR A 99 -5.03 17.56 -15.50
CA TYR A 99 -4.82 16.99 -16.82
C TYR A 99 -4.67 15.47 -16.77
N ILE A 100 -5.30 14.78 -17.73
CA ILE A 100 -5.28 13.31 -17.87
C ILE A 100 -5.06 12.89 -19.31
N VAL A 101 -4.70 11.62 -19.51
CA VAL A 101 -4.89 10.90 -20.78
C VAL A 101 -5.85 9.74 -20.52
N ARG A 102 -6.95 9.64 -21.28
CA ARG A 102 -7.80 8.44 -21.26
C ARG A 102 -7.10 7.30 -22.01
N GLY A 103 -7.21 6.07 -21.51
CA GLY A 103 -6.73 4.88 -22.19
C GLY A 103 -7.78 4.17 -23.03
N GLY A 104 -7.32 3.17 -23.78
CA GLY A 104 -8.16 2.32 -24.63
C GLY A 104 -7.31 1.46 -25.56
N ARG A 105 -7.82 0.29 -25.96
CA ARG A 105 -7.18 -0.58 -26.97
C ARG A 105 -7.10 0.09 -28.34
N ASP A 106 -8.07 0.95 -28.64
CA ASP A 106 -8.07 1.76 -29.86
C ASP A 106 -6.86 2.72 -29.93
N LEU A 107 -6.22 3.03 -28.79
CA LEU A 107 -4.99 3.83 -28.74
C LEU A 107 -3.71 3.00 -28.94
N PHE A 108 -3.76 1.67 -28.94
CA PHE A 108 -2.56 0.83 -29.05
C PHE A 108 -1.79 1.04 -30.36
N LYS A 109 -2.49 1.47 -31.42
CA LYS A 109 -1.91 1.94 -32.69
C LYS A 109 -0.86 3.05 -32.54
N HIS A 110 -0.85 3.78 -31.42
CA HIS A 110 0.09 4.86 -31.12
C HIS A 110 1.31 4.42 -30.28
N LEU A 111 1.33 3.18 -29.77
CA LEU A 111 2.46 2.67 -28.97
C LEU A 111 3.81 2.66 -29.73
N PRO A 112 3.89 2.40 -31.05
CA PRO A 112 5.14 2.52 -31.80
C PRO A 112 5.73 3.94 -31.82
N ASP A 113 4.88 4.97 -31.85
CA ASP A 113 5.31 6.38 -31.79
C ASP A 113 5.70 6.77 -30.35
N ALA A 114 4.90 6.35 -29.36
CA ALA A 114 5.16 6.59 -27.94
C ALA A 114 6.49 5.97 -27.46
N PHE A 115 6.80 4.77 -27.95
CA PHE A 115 8.03 4.05 -27.60
C PHE A 115 9.17 4.27 -28.61
N LYS A 116 9.13 5.35 -29.41
CA LYS A 116 10.16 5.66 -30.40
C LYS A 116 11.57 5.65 -29.79
N GLY A 117 12.44 4.82 -30.36
CA GLY A 117 13.83 4.63 -29.89
C GLY A 117 14.00 3.53 -28.83
N ILE A 118 12.93 2.89 -28.36
CA ILE A 118 12.98 1.66 -27.56
C ILE A 118 12.91 0.46 -28.50
N LYS A 119 13.72 -0.57 -28.22
CA LYS A 119 13.69 -1.89 -28.89
C LYS A 119 13.48 -3.03 -27.91
N GLN A 120 13.99 -2.87 -26.67
CA GLN A 120 13.74 -3.82 -25.59
C GLN A 120 13.26 -3.09 -24.32
N ILE A 121 12.13 -3.56 -23.79
CA ILE A 121 11.61 -3.20 -22.46
C ILE A 121 12.03 -4.32 -21.48
N GLY A 122 12.86 -3.97 -20.52
CA GLY A 122 13.36 -4.90 -19.51
C GLY A 122 12.49 -4.87 -18.26
N VAL A 123 11.67 -5.89 -18.04
CA VAL A 123 10.83 -6.02 -16.84
C VAL A 123 11.61 -6.76 -15.76
N ILE A 124 12.02 -6.04 -14.72
CA ILE A 124 12.94 -6.56 -13.71
C ILE A 124 12.17 -7.03 -12.48
N GLY A 125 12.18 -8.34 -12.23
CA GLY A 125 11.48 -8.98 -11.12
C GLY A 125 10.08 -9.54 -11.46
N TRP A 126 9.63 -10.48 -10.63
CA TRP A 126 8.37 -11.21 -10.78
C TRP A 126 7.53 -11.15 -9.50
N GLY A 127 7.32 -9.93 -8.99
CA GLY A 127 6.56 -9.67 -7.76
C GLY A 127 5.04 -9.68 -7.98
N SER A 128 4.35 -8.66 -7.43
CA SER A 128 2.92 -8.45 -7.72
C SER A 128 2.72 -7.77 -9.08
N GLN A 129 3.40 -6.63 -9.31
CA GLN A 129 3.31 -5.87 -10.56
C GLN A 129 3.98 -6.57 -11.77
N GLY A 130 5.18 -7.14 -11.59
CA GLY A 130 5.98 -7.75 -12.66
C GLY A 130 5.22 -8.69 -13.60
N PRO A 131 4.55 -9.74 -13.09
CA PRO A 131 3.81 -10.70 -13.93
C PRO A 131 2.63 -10.06 -14.68
N ALA A 132 1.98 -9.05 -14.09
CA ALA A 132 0.83 -8.38 -14.67
C ALA A 132 1.26 -7.42 -15.78
N GLN A 133 2.21 -6.54 -15.48
CA GLN A 133 2.68 -5.53 -16.42
C GLN A 133 3.39 -6.14 -17.62
N ALA A 134 4.24 -7.16 -17.42
CA ALA A 134 4.90 -7.86 -18.53
C ALA A 134 3.90 -8.45 -19.51
N GLN A 135 2.84 -9.10 -19.01
CA GLN A 135 1.82 -9.68 -19.87
C GLN A 135 0.93 -8.63 -20.55
N ASN A 136 0.57 -7.54 -19.86
CA ASN A 136 -0.23 -6.47 -20.48
C ASN A 136 0.58 -5.75 -21.57
N LEU A 137 1.85 -5.39 -21.31
CA LEU A 137 2.77 -4.81 -22.29
C LEU A 137 2.93 -5.71 -23.52
N ARG A 138 3.23 -7.00 -23.31
CA ARG A 138 3.38 -7.97 -24.41
C ARG A 138 2.08 -8.11 -25.22
N ASP A 139 0.96 -8.32 -24.55
CA ASP A 139 -0.34 -8.48 -25.21
C ASP A 139 -0.69 -7.20 -26.04
N SER A 140 -0.44 -6.00 -25.50
CA SER A 140 -0.70 -4.72 -26.19
C SER A 140 0.26 -4.42 -27.34
N LEU A 141 1.55 -4.76 -27.20
CA LEU A 141 2.55 -4.56 -28.26
C LEU A 141 2.30 -5.50 -29.45
N VAL A 142 1.83 -6.74 -29.19
CA VAL A 142 1.38 -7.67 -30.24
C VAL A 142 0.13 -7.13 -30.95
N GLU A 143 -0.85 -6.60 -30.21
CA GLU A 143 -2.04 -5.96 -30.78
C GLU A 143 -1.69 -4.70 -31.62
N ALA A 144 -0.71 -3.91 -31.17
CA ALA A 144 -0.12 -2.79 -31.89
C ALA A 144 0.78 -3.17 -33.08
N LYS A 145 1.12 -4.46 -33.24
CA LYS A 145 2.08 -5.00 -34.23
C LYS A 145 3.48 -4.38 -34.13
N SER A 146 3.92 -4.06 -32.92
CA SER A 146 5.26 -3.57 -32.62
C SER A 146 6.29 -4.71 -32.60
N ASP A 147 7.54 -4.40 -32.96
CA ASP A 147 8.71 -5.28 -32.88
C ASP A 147 9.43 -5.22 -31.52
N ILE A 148 8.95 -4.41 -30.58
CA ILE A 148 9.56 -4.21 -29.25
C ILE A 148 9.49 -5.50 -28.41
N VAL A 149 10.66 -5.95 -27.94
CA VAL A 149 10.80 -7.14 -27.09
C VAL A 149 10.54 -6.78 -25.63
N VAL A 150 9.58 -7.46 -25.00
CA VAL A 150 9.41 -7.46 -23.53
C VAL A 150 10.24 -8.60 -22.96
N LYS A 151 11.35 -8.28 -22.28
CA LYS A 151 12.27 -9.26 -21.69
C LYS A 151 12.25 -9.21 -20.17
N ILE A 152 12.13 -10.36 -19.52
CA ILE A 152 12.09 -10.47 -18.06
C ILE A 152 13.51 -10.66 -17.53
N GLY A 153 13.92 -9.81 -16.59
CA GLY A 153 15.21 -9.90 -15.89
C GLY A 153 15.02 -10.43 -14.47
N LEU A 154 15.46 -11.67 -14.22
CA LEU A 154 15.41 -12.29 -12.89
C LEU A 154 16.81 -12.52 -12.32
N ARG A 155 16.97 -12.41 -11.00
CA ARG A 155 18.22 -12.78 -10.34
C ARG A 155 18.47 -14.29 -10.46
N LYS A 156 19.71 -14.70 -10.75
CA LYS A 156 20.13 -16.11 -10.73
C LYS A 156 19.62 -16.84 -9.48
N GLY A 157 18.95 -17.98 -9.67
CA GLY A 157 18.33 -18.75 -8.57
C GLY A 157 17.03 -18.17 -8.01
N SER A 158 16.35 -17.28 -8.75
CA SER A 158 14.95 -16.93 -8.46
C SER A 158 14.06 -18.17 -8.59
N ARG A 159 13.02 -18.28 -7.75
CA ARG A 159 12.01 -19.36 -7.86
C ARG A 159 11.04 -19.12 -9.02
N SER A 160 10.89 -17.87 -9.44
CA SER A 160 9.93 -17.43 -10.45
C SER A 160 10.36 -17.61 -11.91
N PHE A 161 11.46 -18.31 -12.20
CA PHE A 161 11.80 -18.66 -13.59
C PHE A 161 10.71 -19.54 -14.20
N GLU A 162 10.25 -20.57 -13.49
CA GLU A 162 9.16 -21.44 -13.98
C GLU A 162 7.83 -20.68 -14.10
N GLU A 163 7.58 -19.69 -13.23
CA GLU A 163 6.38 -18.85 -13.26
C GLU A 163 6.36 -17.91 -14.48
N ALA A 164 7.53 -17.45 -14.94
CA ALA A 164 7.66 -16.66 -16.17
C ALA A 164 7.51 -17.54 -17.42
N ARG A 165 8.15 -18.72 -17.44
CA ARG A 165 8.00 -19.69 -18.54
C ARG A 165 6.57 -20.21 -18.69
N ALA A 166 5.87 -20.46 -17.57
CA ALA A 166 4.48 -20.91 -17.56
C ALA A 166 3.48 -19.93 -18.20
N VAL A 167 3.83 -18.64 -18.33
CA VAL A 167 3.03 -17.64 -19.08
C VAL A 167 3.69 -17.18 -20.38
N GLY A 168 4.72 -17.88 -20.85
CA GLY A 168 5.31 -17.73 -22.17
C GLY A 168 6.53 -16.80 -22.29
N PHE A 169 7.21 -16.44 -21.19
CA PHE A 169 8.50 -15.75 -21.25
C PHE A 169 9.63 -16.77 -21.06
N THR A 170 10.49 -16.97 -22.06
CA THR A 170 11.52 -18.02 -22.05
C THR A 170 12.87 -17.55 -22.58
N GLU A 171 13.93 -18.27 -22.22
CA GLU A 171 15.30 -18.01 -22.67
C GLU A 171 15.46 -18.24 -24.19
N GLU A 172 14.82 -19.26 -24.76
CA GLU A 172 14.92 -19.59 -26.19
C GLU A 172 14.25 -18.55 -27.10
N THR A 173 13.23 -17.87 -26.59
CA THR A 173 12.57 -16.75 -27.27
C THR A 173 13.28 -15.41 -27.01
N GLY A 174 14.34 -15.40 -26.19
CA GLY A 174 15.05 -14.20 -25.76
C GLY A 174 14.27 -13.32 -24.78
N THR A 175 13.12 -13.78 -24.29
CA THR A 175 12.18 -13.00 -23.47
C THR A 175 12.30 -13.23 -21.96
N LEU A 176 13.21 -14.11 -21.52
CA LEU A 176 13.61 -14.30 -20.12
C LEU A 176 15.15 -14.38 -20.04
N GLY A 177 15.75 -13.86 -18.96
CA GLY A 177 17.20 -13.91 -18.74
C GLY A 177 17.64 -13.39 -17.37
N ASP A 178 18.95 -13.22 -17.18
CA ASP A 178 19.47 -12.63 -15.94
C ASP A 178 19.13 -11.13 -15.87
N ILE A 179 18.88 -10.66 -14.64
CA ILE A 179 18.63 -9.26 -14.31
C ILE A 179 19.67 -8.29 -14.90
N TRP A 180 20.97 -8.56 -14.77
CA TRP A 180 22.02 -7.61 -15.17
C TRP A 180 22.17 -7.54 -16.69
N GLU A 181 22.02 -8.69 -17.36
CA GLU A 181 21.97 -8.79 -18.82
C GLU A 181 20.75 -8.03 -19.37
N THR A 182 19.58 -8.23 -18.76
CA THR A 182 18.33 -7.58 -19.20
C THR A 182 18.36 -6.07 -19.00
N ILE A 183 18.91 -5.58 -17.88
CA ILE A 183 19.14 -4.13 -17.67
C ILE A 183 20.09 -3.58 -18.75
N SER A 184 21.22 -4.25 -19.00
CA SER A 184 22.23 -3.83 -19.99
C SER A 184 21.69 -3.86 -21.43
N GLY A 185 20.77 -4.78 -21.74
CA GLY A 185 20.16 -4.93 -23.06
C GLY A 185 18.98 -3.99 -23.33
N SER A 186 18.38 -3.36 -22.32
CA SER A 186 17.12 -2.61 -22.47
C SER A 186 17.30 -1.12 -22.70
N ASP A 187 16.30 -0.50 -23.34
CA ASP A 187 16.23 0.95 -23.58
C ASP A 187 15.23 1.62 -22.62
N LEU A 188 14.25 0.85 -22.15
CA LEU A 188 13.38 1.15 -21.01
C LEU A 188 13.50 0.01 -19.99
N VAL A 189 13.88 0.31 -18.75
CA VAL A 189 14.05 -0.65 -17.65
C VAL A 189 12.93 -0.43 -16.63
N LEU A 190 12.02 -1.39 -16.50
CA LEU A 190 10.93 -1.35 -15.52
C LEU A 190 11.34 -2.07 -14.23
N LEU A 191 11.60 -1.32 -13.17
CA LEU A 191 12.15 -1.85 -11.93
C LEU A 191 11.03 -2.31 -10.97
N LEU A 192 10.59 -3.56 -11.11
CA LEU A 192 9.42 -4.14 -10.41
C LEU A 192 9.82 -5.20 -9.35
N ILE A 193 11.01 -5.03 -8.77
CA ILE A 193 11.46 -5.75 -7.55
C ILE A 193 10.95 -5.04 -6.29
N SER A 194 10.99 -5.72 -5.13
CA SER A 194 10.60 -5.11 -3.86
C SER A 194 11.45 -3.90 -3.51
N ASP A 195 10.84 -2.91 -2.87
CA ASP A 195 11.39 -1.55 -2.74
C ASP A 195 12.63 -1.52 -1.84
N ALA A 196 12.66 -2.36 -0.80
CA ALA A 196 13.86 -2.63 0.00
C ALA A 196 15.02 -3.24 -0.83
N ALA A 197 14.72 -4.03 -1.86
CA ALA A 197 15.74 -4.55 -2.78
C ALA A 197 16.21 -3.50 -3.79
N GLN A 198 15.36 -2.54 -4.17
CA GLN A 198 15.80 -1.36 -4.94
C GLN A 198 16.79 -0.53 -4.11
N ALA A 199 16.44 -0.22 -2.86
CA ALA A 199 17.30 0.48 -1.90
C ALA A 199 18.64 -0.23 -1.63
N ASP A 200 18.65 -1.56 -1.60
CA ASP A 200 19.88 -2.34 -1.37
C ASP A 200 20.71 -2.58 -2.65
N ASN A 201 20.25 -2.18 -3.85
CA ASN A 201 20.92 -2.50 -5.12
C ASN A 201 20.99 -1.34 -6.17
N TYR A 202 20.48 -0.14 -5.88
CA TYR A 202 20.36 0.94 -6.87
C TYR A 202 21.66 1.27 -7.60
N GLU A 203 22.80 1.34 -6.89
CA GLU A 203 24.12 1.61 -7.48
C GLU A 203 24.47 0.61 -8.59
N LYS A 204 24.19 -0.67 -8.35
CA LYS A 204 24.44 -1.75 -9.31
C LYS A 204 23.42 -1.76 -10.44
N ILE A 205 22.18 -1.36 -10.19
CA ILE A 205 21.17 -1.18 -11.26
C ILE A 205 21.64 -0.06 -12.19
N PHE A 206 21.97 1.11 -11.64
CA PHE A 206 22.47 2.27 -12.38
C PHE A 206 23.76 1.96 -13.15
N SER A 207 24.68 1.17 -12.58
CA SER A 207 25.95 0.80 -13.25
C SER A 207 25.78 -0.12 -14.47
N HIS A 208 24.60 -0.71 -14.69
CA HIS A 208 24.30 -1.56 -15.84
C HIS A 208 23.36 -0.87 -16.85
N MET A 209 22.78 0.29 -16.53
CA MET A 209 21.92 1.02 -17.47
C MET A 209 22.73 1.63 -18.61
N LYS A 210 22.21 1.52 -19.84
CA LYS A 210 22.78 2.22 -21.00
C LYS A 210 22.72 3.75 -20.78
N PRO A 211 23.73 4.53 -21.18
CA PRO A 211 23.58 5.98 -21.29
C PRO A 211 22.37 6.35 -22.16
N ASN A 212 21.61 7.35 -21.73
CA ASN A 212 20.39 7.85 -22.36
C ASN A 212 19.25 6.81 -22.48
N SER A 213 19.28 5.74 -21.68
CA SER A 213 18.10 4.87 -21.46
C SER A 213 17.16 5.44 -20.40
N ILE A 214 15.99 4.82 -20.25
CA ILE A 214 14.90 5.28 -19.38
C ILE A 214 14.73 4.29 -18.22
N LEU A 215 14.75 4.78 -16.98
CA LEU A 215 14.31 4.02 -15.80
C LEU A 215 12.81 4.27 -15.58
N GLY A 216 12.01 3.21 -15.64
CA GLY A 216 10.61 3.21 -15.26
C GLY A 216 10.42 2.60 -13.87
N LEU A 217 9.79 3.35 -12.96
CA LEU A 217 9.37 2.85 -11.65
C LEU A 217 7.84 2.72 -11.60
N SER A 218 7.29 1.74 -10.87
CA SER A 218 5.86 1.75 -10.51
C SER A 218 5.62 2.13 -9.06
N HIS A 219 6.61 2.77 -8.44
CA HIS A 219 6.53 3.37 -7.12
C HIS A 219 7.74 4.29 -6.85
N GLY A 220 7.54 5.43 -6.21
CA GLY A 220 8.54 6.47 -5.96
C GLY A 220 9.45 6.23 -4.76
N PHE A 221 9.30 5.12 -4.03
CA PHE A 221 10.11 4.76 -2.85
C PHE A 221 11.62 4.94 -3.04
N LEU A 222 12.15 4.63 -4.23
CA LEU A 222 13.57 4.78 -4.53
C LEU A 222 14.02 6.26 -4.50
N LEU A 223 13.17 7.21 -4.92
CA LEU A 223 13.46 8.63 -4.75
C LEU A 223 13.54 8.99 -3.25
N GLY A 224 12.52 8.64 -2.47
CA GLY A 224 12.49 8.94 -1.03
C GLY A 224 13.65 8.26 -0.27
N HIS A 225 14.09 7.08 -0.73
CA HIS A 225 15.28 6.42 -0.20
C HIS A 225 16.57 7.20 -0.52
N LEU A 226 16.77 7.60 -1.77
CA LEU A 226 17.94 8.41 -2.20
C LEU A 226 17.95 9.77 -1.48
N GLN A 227 16.81 10.46 -1.40
CA GLN A 227 16.63 11.69 -0.63
C GLN A 227 17.02 11.49 0.85
N SER A 228 16.66 10.35 1.48
CA SER A 228 17.06 10.01 2.86
C SER A 228 18.57 9.79 3.08
N MET A 229 19.38 9.88 2.01
CA MET A 229 20.84 9.79 2.02
C MET A 229 21.52 11.02 1.39
N GLY A 230 20.75 12.03 0.96
CA GLY A 230 21.26 13.20 0.24
C GLY A 230 21.70 12.88 -1.21
N LEU A 231 21.15 11.82 -1.80
CA LEU A 231 21.43 11.38 -3.17
C LEU A 231 20.21 11.61 -4.09
N ASP A 232 20.44 11.45 -5.39
CA ASP A 232 19.45 11.55 -6.47
C ASP A 232 19.88 10.61 -7.62
N PHE A 233 19.05 10.46 -8.65
CA PHE A 233 19.31 9.57 -9.79
C PHE A 233 20.46 10.07 -10.69
N PRO A 234 21.13 9.15 -11.44
CA PRO A 234 22.17 9.53 -12.40
C PRO A 234 21.66 10.48 -13.47
N LYS A 235 22.47 11.46 -13.87
CA LYS A 235 22.08 12.53 -14.81
C LYS A 235 22.20 12.17 -16.29
N ASN A 236 22.56 10.92 -16.60
CA ASN A 236 22.69 10.37 -17.94
C ASN A 236 21.58 9.35 -18.30
N ILE A 237 20.47 9.37 -17.56
CA ILE A 237 19.26 8.57 -17.84
C ILE A 237 18.00 9.43 -17.60
N SER A 238 16.93 9.15 -18.35
CA SER A 238 15.60 9.62 -17.99
C SER A 238 15.04 8.75 -16.85
N VAL A 239 14.21 9.34 -16.00
CA VAL A 239 13.56 8.65 -14.86
C VAL A 239 12.09 9.02 -14.87
N VAL A 240 11.24 8.01 -15.03
CA VAL A 240 9.78 8.13 -15.11
C VAL A 240 9.11 7.15 -14.16
N ALA A 241 7.84 7.36 -13.89
CA ALA A 241 7.00 6.34 -13.28
C ALA A 241 5.62 6.24 -13.94
N VAL A 242 5.07 5.03 -13.83
CA VAL A 242 3.66 4.70 -14.06
C VAL A 242 3.27 3.78 -12.91
N CYS A 243 2.42 4.27 -12.00
CA CYS A 243 2.02 3.58 -10.78
C CYS A 243 0.53 3.22 -10.87
N PRO A 244 0.18 1.96 -11.22
CA PRO A 244 -1.20 1.52 -11.21
C PRO A 244 -1.77 1.56 -9.79
N LYS A 245 -2.88 2.26 -9.62
CA LYS A 245 -3.61 2.41 -8.35
C LYS A 245 -4.52 1.20 -8.14
N GLY A 246 -3.84 0.08 -7.91
CA GLY A 246 -4.39 -1.26 -7.72
C GLY A 246 -3.30 -2.34 -7.74
N MET A 247 -3.49 -3.38 -6.93
CA MET A 247 -2.57 -4.52 -6.85
C MET A 247 -2.32 -5.20 -8.21
N GLY A 248 -1.13 -5.74 -8.46
CA GLY A 248 -0.79 -6.38 -9.75
C GLY A 248 -1.81 -7.42 -10.27
N PRO A 249 -2.37 -8.31 -9.41
CA PRO A 249 -3.47 -9.19 -9.80
C PRO A 249 -4.69 -8.49 -10.41
N SER A 250 -5.08 -7.30 -9.91
CA SER A 250 -6.20 -6.52 -10.48
C SER A 250 -5.82 -5.88 -11.82
N VAL A 251 -4.58 -5.39 -11.95
CA VAL A 251 -4.01 -4.85 -13.20
C VAL A 251 -4.08 -5.89 -14.34
N ARG A 252 -3.77 -7.16 -14.06
CA ARG A 252 -3.94 -8.23 -15.07
C ARG A 252 -5.40 -8.61 -15.28
N ARG A 253 -6.19 -8.75 -14.21
CA ARG A 253 -7.58 -9.22 -14.29
C ARG A 253 -8.48 -8.26 -15.07
N LEU A 254 -8.44 -6.97 -14.77
CA LEU A 254 -9.26 -5.97 -15.46
C LEU A 254 -8.81 -5.76 -16.91
N TYR A 255 -7.50 -5.80 -17.21
CA TYR A 255 -7.02 -5.78 -18.60
C TYR A 255 -7.53 -6.97 -19.43
N VAL A 256 -7.62 -8.17 -18.83
CA VAL A 256 -8.16 -9.37 -19.49
C VAL A 256 -9.68 -9.26 -19.66
N GLN A 257 -10.43 -8.78 -18.66
CA GLN A 257 -11.85 -8.46 -18.83
C GLN A 257 -12.07 -7.39 -19.93
N GLY A 258 -11.15 -6.42 -20.02
CA GLY A 258 -11.10 -5.38 -21.04
C GLY A 258 -10.63 -5.83 -22.42
N LYS A 259 -10.55 -7.14 -22.72
CA LYS A 259 -10.38 -7.63 -24.10
C LYS A 259 -11.66 -7.54 -24.92
N GLU A 260 -12.82 -7.53 -24.26
CA GLU A 260 -14.13 -7.43 -24.91
C GLU A 260 -14.75 -6.03 -24.77
N ILE A 261 -14.27 -5.22 -23.81
CA ILE A 261 -14.82 -3.90 -23.47
C ILE A 261 -13.68 -2.88 -23.39
N ASN A 262 -13.75 -1.84 -24.21
CA ASN A 262 -12.69 -0.83 -24.28
C ASN A 262 -12.59 -0.01 -22.98
N GLY A 263 -11.37 0.35 -22.58
CA GLY A 263 -11.11 1.19 -21.39
C GLY A 263 -11.22 0.47 -20.04
N ALA A 264 -11.29 -0.87 -19.99
CA ALA A 264 -11.23 -1.60 -18.72
C ALA A 264 -9.80 -2.00 -18.33
N GLY A 265 -9.42 -1.64 -17.09
CA GLY A 265 -8.09 -1.79 -16.50
C GLY A 265 -8.02 -1.12 -15.13
N ILE A 266 -6.81 -0.84 -14.64
CA ILE A 266 -6.56 -0.10 -13.38
C ILE A 266 -5.99 1.28 -13.70
N ASN A 267 -6.56 2.33 -13.10
CA ASN A 267 -6.09 3.72 -13.25
C ASN A 267 -4.61 3.83 -12.84
N ALA A 268 -3.86 4.76 -13.41
CA ALA A 268 -2.48 4.99 -13.01
C ALA A 268 -2.19 6.47 -12.80
N SER A 269 -1.31 6.77 -11.84
CA SER A 269 -0.57 8.02 -11.86
C SER A 269 0.67 7.86 -12.73
N PHE A 270 1.15 8.93 -13.35
CA PHE A 270 2.46 8.95 -14.03
C PHE A 270 3.28 10.17 -13.60
N ALA A 271 4.60 10.03 -13.65
CA ALA A 271 5.55 11.08 -13.31
C ALA A 271 6.75 11.09 -14.24
N VAL A 272 7.32 12.27 -14.48
CA VAL A 272 8.63 12.47 -15.12
C VAL A 272 9.52 13.20 -14.12
N HIS A 273 10.52 12.50 -13.58
CA HIS A 273 11.50 13.06 -12.63
C HIS A 273 12.73 13.60 -13.35
N GLN A 274 13.16 12.92 -14.41
CA GLN A 274 14.22 13.35 -15.32
C GLN A 274 13.84 13.00 -16.76
N ASP A 275 14.08 13.94 -17.68
CA ASP A 275 14.10 13.69 -19.11
C ASP A 275 15.44 14.19 -19.68
N VAL A 276 16.16 13.32 -20.40
CA VAL A 276 17.46 13.65 -21.03
C VAL A 276 17.37 13.86 -22.54
N ASP A 277 16.25 13.53 -23.19
CA ASP A 277 16.11 13.61 -24.65
C ASP A 277 14.73 14.03 -25.18
N GLY A 278 13.76 14.31 -24.30
CA GLY A 278 12.43 14.81 -24.64
C GLY A 278 11.39 13.72 -24.88
N ARG A 279 11.72 12.44 -24.65
CA ARG A 279 10.80 11.31 -24.87
C ARG A 279 10.09 10.82 -23.61
N ALA A 280 10.46 11.31 -22.42
CA ALA A 280 10.07 10.67 -21.17
C ALA A 280 8.55 10.68 -20.93
N ALA A 281 7.87 11.77 -21.29
CA ALA A 281 6.42 11.91 -21.12
C ALA A 281 5.64 10.93 -22.02
N ASP A 282 5.88 10.95 -23.34
CA ASP A 282 5.18 10.05 -24.27
C ASP A 282 5.51 8.56 -24.00
N VAL A 283 6.73 8.23 -23.56
CA VAL A 283 7.08 6.85 -23.13
C VAL A 283 6.31 6.43 -21.87
N ALA A 284 6.17 7.30 -20.87
CA ALA A 284 5.41 7.00 -19.65
C ALA A 284 3.91 6.85 -19.95
N LEU A 285 3.35 7.73 -20.77
CA LEU A 285 1.95 7.64 -21.21
C LEU A 285 1.72 6.38 -22.06
N GLY A 286 2.64 6.03 -22.97
CA GLY A 286 2.58 4.80 -23.75
C GLY A 286 2.65 3.53 -22.88
N TRP A 287 3.50 3.52 -21.85
CA TRP A 287 3.53 2.45 -20.86
C TRP A 287 2.19 2.32 -20.14
N SER A 288 1.63 3.42 -19.62
CA SER A 288 0.32 3.40 -18.95
C SER A 288 -0.83 2.92 -19.84
N VAL A 289 -0.89 3.40 -21.09
CA VAL A 289 -1.87 2.94 -22.08
C VAL A 289 -1.71 1.44 -22.36
N ALA A 290 -0.47 0.95 -22.51
CA ALA A 290 -0.18 -0.48 -22.71
C ALA A 290 -0.42 -1.37 -21.47
N LEU A 291 -0.51 -0.78 -20.26
CA LEU A 291 -1.03 -1.49 -19.07
C LEU A 291 -2.56 -1.61 -19.09
N GLY A 292 -3.24 -0.80 -19.90
CA GLY A 292 -4.70 -0.70 -20.00
C GLY A 292 -5.33 0.36 -19.08
N SER A 293 -4.58 1.35 -18.61
CA SER A 293 -5.09 2.34 -17.65
C SER A 293 -6.29 3.13 -18.19
N PRO A 294 -7.49 3.06 -17.56
CA PRO A 294 -8.71 3.73 -18.04
C PRO A 294 -8.54 5.25 -18.17
N PHE A 295 -7.86 5.83 -17.18
CA PHE A 295 -7.18 7.11 -17.32
C PHE A 295 -5.82 7.09 -16.61
N THR A 296 -4.95 7.98 -17.07
CA THR A 296 -3.63 8.26 -16.51
C THR A 296 -3.60 9.72 -16.07
N PHE A 297 -3.23 9.99 -14.82
CA PHE A 297 -3.16 11.35 -14.26
C PHE A 297 -1.73 11.75 -13.85
N ALA A 298 -1.39 13.03 -13.95
CA ALA A 298 -0.04 13.51 -13.66
C ALA A 298 0.24 13.65 -12.15
N THR A 299 1.43 13.23 -11.72
CA THR A 299 1.98 13.45 -10.38
C THR A 299 3.50 13.61 -10.44
N THR A 300 4.17 13.64 -9.28
CA THR A 300 5.63 13.54 -9.14
C THR A 300 5.97 12.29 -8.33
N LEU A 301 7.19 11.75 -8.50
CA LEU A 301 7.67 10.65 -7.64
C LEU A 301 7.57 10.99 -6.14
N GLU A 302 7.75 12.26 -5.76
CA GLU A 302 7.70 12.69 -4.37
C GLU A 302 6.28 12.71 -3.79
N GLN A 303 5.29 13.18 -4.56
CA GLN A 303 3.90 13.13 -4.13
C GLN A 303 3.38 11.68 -4.13
N GLU A 304 3.71 10.90 -5.16
CA GLU A 304 3.27 9.50 -5.28
C GLU A 304 3.81 8.64 -4.14
N TYR A 305 5.10 8.71 -3.76
CA TYR A 305 5.57 7.90 -2.63
C TYR A 305 4.95 8.36 -1.30
N LYS A 306 4.54 9.63 -1.19
CA LYS A 306 3.88 10.17 0.00
C LYS A 306 2.40 9.79 0.07
N SER A 307 1.69 9.67 -1.04
CA SER A 307 0.29 9.24 -1.07
C SER A 307 0.16 7.73 -0.96
N ASP A 308 0.97 6.97 -1.69
CA ASP A 308 0.86 5.52 -1.87
C ASP A 308 1.30 4.75 -0.60
N ILE A 309 2.51 5.01 -0.09
CA ILE A 309 3.03 4.39 1.16
C ILE A 309 2.09 4.72 2.34
N PHE A 310 1.49 5.91 2.34
CA PHE A 310 0.49 6.31 3.33
C PHE A 310 -0.85 5.61 3.11
N GLY A 311 -1.36 5.54 1.87
CA GLY A 311 -2.64 4.91 1.52
C GLY A 311 -2.68 3.43 1.90
N GLU A 312 -1.62 2.67 1.58
CA GLU A 312 -1.46 1.25 1.95
C GLU A 312 -1.38 1.02 3.48
N ARG A 313 -1.25 2.08 4.28
CA ARG A 313 -1.32 2.07 5.76
C ARG A 313 -2.64 2.62 6.30
N GLY A 314 -3.21 3.59 5.59
CA GLY A 314 -4.56 4.09 5.76
C GLY A 314 -5.61 3.14 5.21
N ILE A 315 -6.65 3.68 4.57
CA ILE A 315 -7.89 2.97 4.23
C ILE A 315 -7.72 1.84 3.23
N LEU A 316 -6.65 1.83 2.41
CA LEU A 316 -6.45 0.80 1.40
C LEU A 316 -6.25 -0.59 2.02
N LEU A 317 -5.45 -0.70 3.09
CA LEU A 317 -5.15 -1.99 3.73
C LEU A 317 -5.07 -1.93 5.27
N GLY A 318 -4.24 -1.03 5.83
CA GLY A 318 -3.94 -1.02 7.26
C GLY A 318 -5.11 -0.60 8.13
N ALA A 319 -5.64 0.61 7.91
CA ALA A 319 -6.74 1.14 8.70
C ALA A 319 -8.03 0.33 8.53
N VAL A 320 -8.34 -0.15 7.31
CA VAL A 320 -9.51 -1.01 7.09
C VAL A 320 -9.40 -2.35 7.83
N HIS A 321 -8.19 -2.94 7.95
CA HIS A 321 -7.97 -4.10 8.83
C HIS A 321 -8.17 -3.74 10.31
N GLY A 322 -7.60 -2.61 10.76
CA GLY A 322 -7.73 -2.17 12.16
C GLY A 322 -9.17 -1.95 12.62
N ILE A 323 -9.99 -1.26 11.82
CA ILE A 323 -11.38 -0.99 12.20
C ILE A 323 -12.25 -2.26 12.20
N VAL A 324 -12.01 -3.24 11.32
CA VAL A 324 -12.84 -4.46 11.31
C VAL A 324 -12.53 -5.39 12.48
N GLU A 325 -11.27 -5.46 12.95
CA GLU A 325 -10.90 -6.18 14.18
C GLU A 325 -11.54 -5.51 15.41
N SER A 326 -11.47 -4.18 15.51
CA SER A 326 -12.08 -3.40 16.61
C SER A 326 -13.61 -3.53 16.63
N LEU A 327 -14.28 -3.31 15.50
CA LEU A 327 -15.74 -3.38 15.40
C LEU A 327 -16.26 -4.81 15.57
N PHE A 328 -15.59 -5.83 15.02
CA PHE A 328 -15.96 -7.23 15.25
C PHE A 328 -15.91 -7.55 16.75
N ARG A 329 -14.84 -7.13 17.43
CA ARG A 329 -14.67 -7.30 18.86
C ARG A 329 -15.82 -6.67 19.63
N ARG A 330 -16.03 -5.34 19.47
CA ARG A 330 -17.13 -4.57 20.08
C ARG A 330 -18.49 -5.25 19.88
N TYR A 331 -18.80 -5.66 18.65
CA TYR A 331 -20.09 -6.27 18.34
C TYR A 331 -20.26 -7.61 19.09
N THR A 332 -19.23 -8.46 19.14
CA THR A 332 -19.30 -9.72 19.91
C THR A 332 -19.31 -9.52 21.42
N GLU A 333 -18.64 -8.48 21.95
CA GLU A 333 -18.68 -8.11 23.37
C GLU A 333 -20.07 -7.58 23.78
N ASN A 334 -20.73 -6.84 22.89
CA ASN A 334 -22.13 -6.42 23.02
C ASN A 334 -23.14 -7.52 22.61
N GLY A 335 -22.74 -8.80 22.62
CA GLY A 335 -23.62 -9.95 22.48
C GLY A 335 -24.06 -10.31 21.05
N MET A 336 -23.53 -9.66 20.00
CA MET A 336 -23.78 -10.06 18.62
C MET A 336 -23.11 -11.40 18.31
N SER A 337 -23.78 -12.30 17.59
CA SER A 337 -23.17 -13.56 17.16
C SER A 337 -22.00 -13.30 16.20
N GLU A 338 -20.99 -14.16 16.24
CA GLU A 338 -19.76 -13.95 15.46
C GLU A 338 -20.01 -13.80 13.96
N ASP A 339 -20.85 -14.67 13.39
CA ASP A 339 -21.19 -14.65 11.96
C ASP A 339 -21.90 -13.35 11.57
N LEU A 340 -22.73 -12.78 12.45
CA LEU A 340 -23.39 -11.50 12.24
C LEU A 340 -22.43 -10.33 12.45
N ALA A 341 -21.53 -10.39 13.44
CA ALA A 341 -20.48 -9.39 13.65
C ALA A 341 -19.51 -9.32 12.46
N TYR A 342 -19.14 -10.46 11.88
CA TYR A 342 -18.33 -10.52 10.65
C TYR A 342 -19.10 -9.97 9.43
N LYS A 343 -20.39 -10.30 9.29
CA LYS A 343 -21.24 -9.73 8.23
C LYS A 343 -21.41 -8.22 8.36
N ASN A 344 -21.66 -7.71 9.56
CA ASN A 344 -21.82 -6.29 9.85
C ASN A 344 -20.50 -5.50 9.83
N THR A 345 -19.34 -6.14 9.64
CA THR A 345 -18.04 -5.48 9.47
C THR A 345 -17.48 -5.71 8.08
N VAL A 346 -16.88 -6.88 7.84
CA VAL A 346 -16.11 -7.16 6.62
C VAL A 346 -17.02 -7.25 5.40
N GLU A 347 -18.10 -8.02 5.45
CA GLU A 347 -19.00 -8.17 4.30
C GLU A 347 -19.69 -6.84 3.98
N CYS A 348 -20.11 -6.11 5.02
CA CYS A 348 -20.71 -4.78 4.93
C CYS A 348 -19.81 -3.76 4.20
N ILE A 349 -18.54 -3.62 4.64
CA ILE A 349 -17.58 -2.71 4.01
C ILE A 349 -17.26 -3.16 2.58
N THR A 350 -16.94 -4.44 2.39
CA THR A 350 -16.33 -4.94 1.15
C THR A 350 -17.33 -5.25 0.04
N GLY A 351 -18.61 -5.44 0.37
CA GLY A 351 -19.71 -5.57 -0.59
C GLY A 351 -20.53 -4.28 -0.68
N THR A 352 -21.63 -4.18 0.08
CA THR A 352 -22.64 -3.12 -0.08
C THR A 352 -22.09 -1.69 0.02
N ILE A 353 -21.22 -1.40 1.00
CA ILE A 353 -20.63 -0.05 1.13
C ILE A 353 -19.71 0.24 -0.07
N SER A 354 -18.76 -0.67 -0.38
CA SER A 354 -17.84 -0.50 -1.51
C SER A 354 -18.57 -0.29 -2.83
N ARG A 355 -19.59 -1.11 -3.13
CA ARG A 355 -20.40 -0.98 -4.36
C ARG A 355 -21.15 0.34 -4.43
N THR A 356 -21.69 0.83 -3.31
CA THR A 356 -22.42 2.10 -3.26
C THR A 356 -21.47 3.29 -3.43
N ILE A 357 -20.30 3.27 -2.79
CA ILE A 357 -19.28 4.32 -2.96
C ILE A 357 -18.74 4.33 -4.39
N SER A 358 -18.40 3.17 -4.94
CA SER A 358 -17.90 2.97 -6.32
C SER A 358 -18.83 3.55 -7.39
N THR A 359 -20.14 3.41 -7.22
CA THR A 359 -21.14 3.79 -8.25
C THR A 359 -21.87 5.11 -7.98
N GLN A 360 -21.95 5.56 -6.72
CA GLN A 360 -22.79 6.69 -6.30
C GLN A 360 -22.16 7.59 -5.22
N GLY A 361 -20.95 7.27 -4.74
CA GLY A 361 -20.22 8.05 -3.73
C GLY A 361 -20.71 7.85 -2.28
N MET A 362 -19.99 8.48 -1.34
CA MET A 362 -20.23 8.33 0.11
C MET A 362 -21.61 8.84 0.56
N LEU A 363 -22.13 9.90 -0.07
CA LEU A 363 -23.46 10.46 0.27
C LEU A 363 -24.59 9.46 0.01
N ALA A 364 -24.47 8.60 -1.00
CA ALA A 364 -25.46 7.56 -1.29
C ALA A 364 -25.50 6.47 -0.20
N VAL A 365 -24.36 6.17 0.44
CA VAL A 365 -24.31 5.28 1.61
C VAL A 365 -25.18 5.86 2.73
N TYR A 366 -24.98 7.14 3.09
CA TYR A 366 -25.79 7.79 4.13
C TYR A 366 -27.27 7.89 3.76
N ASN A 367 -27.57 8.31 2.53
CA ASN A 367 -28.94 8.53 2.08
C ASN A 367 -29.77 7.24 1.95
N SER A 368 -29.12 6.06 1.88
CA SER A 368 -29.79 4.75 1.86
C SER A 368 -30.14 4.18 3.25
N LEU A 369 -29.73 4.86 4.34
CA LEU A 369 -30.05 4.47 5.72
C LEU A 369 -31.46 4.94 6.14
N SER A 370 -32.08 4.26 7.11
CA SER A 370 -33.29 4.76 7.78
C SER A 370 -32.97 5.96 8.69
N GLU A 371 -33.97 6.68 9.15
CA GLU A 371 -33.79 7.83 10.06
C GLU A 371 -33.20 7.44 11.44
N GLU A 372 -33.20 6.15 11.79
CA GLU A 372 -32.49 5.59 12.93
C GLU A 372 -31.03 5.30 12.54
N GLY A 373 -30.82 4.60 11.42
CA GLY A 373 -29.49 4.30 10.92
C GLY A 373 -28.65 5.54 10.60
N LYS A 374 -29.28 6.64 10.17
CA LYS A 374 -28.63 7.94 10.00
C LYS A 374 -28.04 8.47 11.31
N LYS A 375 -28.73 8.31 12.43
CA LYS A 375 -28.23 8.71 13.76
C LYS A 375 -27.06 7.82 14.19
N ASP A 376 -27.16 6.51 13.99
CA ASP A 376 -26.06 5.57 14.26
C ASP A 376 -24.82 5.90 13.41
N PHE A 377 -25.01 6.29 12.15
CA PHE A 377 -23.94 6.77 11.27
C PHE A 377 -23.34 8.08 11.80
N GLU A 378 -24.16 9.10 12.13
CA GLU A 378 -23.67 10.38 12.64
C GLU A 378 -22.88 10.23 13.96
N ILE A 379 -23.36 9.37 14.87
CA ILE A 379 -22.69 9.02 16.13
C ILE A 379 -21.33 8.37 15.84
N ALA A 380 -21.29 7.32 15.01
CA ALA A 380 -20.06 6.62 14.66
C ALA A 380 -19.07 7.52 13.91
N TYR A 381 -19.56 8.30 12.95
CA TYR A 381 -18.74 9.21 12.14
C TYR A 381 -18.13 10.32 13.00
N SER A 382 -18.95 10.98 13.84
CA SER A 382 -18.52 12.03 14.75
C SER A 382 -17.52 11.56 15.80
N ALA A 383 -17.62 10.32 16.26
CA ALA A 383 -16.68 9.76 17.23
C ALA A 383 -15.37 9.28 16.58
N SER A 384 -15.40 8.83 15.33
CA SER A 384 -14.27 8.13 14.69
C SER A 384 -13.36 9.02 13.85
N PHE A 385 -13.87 10.12 13.29
CA PHE A 385 -13.13 10.95 12.34
C PHE A 385 -11.79 11.45 12.89
N TYR A 386 -11.76 12.04 14.09
CA TYR A 386 -10.52 12.56 14.67
C TYR A 386 -9.55 11.46 15.15
N PRO A 387 -9.99 10.39 15.85
CA PRO A 387 -9.11 9.26 16.16
C PRO A 387 -8.53 8.53 14.93
N CYS A 388 -9.25 8.50 13.80
CA CYS A 388 -8.69 8.06 12.52
C CYS A 388 -7.68 9.08 11.96
N MET A 389 -8.02 10.37 11.96
CA MET A 389 -7.16 11.45 11.48
C MET A 389 -5.83 11.54 12.25
N GLU A 390 -5.82 11.27 13.56
CA GLU A 390 -4.62 11.27 14.39
C GLU A 390 -3.57 10.26 13.88
N ILE A 391 -3.97 8.99 13.71
CA ILE A 391 -3.08 7.93 13.24
C ILE A 391 -2.70 8.11 11.77
N LEU A 392 -3.61 8.64 10.94
CA LEU A 392 -3.30 9.03 9.56
C LEU A 392 -2.26 10.16 9.52
N TYR A 393 -2.41 11.19 10.34
CA TYR A 393 -1.46 12.31 10.37
C TYR A 393 -0.07 11.86 10.83
N GLU A 394 0.01 11.06 11.90
CA GLU A 394 1.27 10.42 12.33
C GLU A 394 1.90 9.63 11.18
N CYS A 395 1.13 8.76 10.52
CA CYS A 395 1.60 7.94 9.41
C CYS A 395 2.10 8.77 8.22
N TYR A 396 1.42 9.85 7.84
CA TYR A 396 1.84 10.69 6.73
C TYR A 396 3.18 11.37 7.02
N GLU A 397 3.36 11.92 8.23
CA GLU A 397 4.64 12.55 8.60
C GLU A 397 5.78 11.53 8.67
N ASP A 398 5.52 10.32 9.18
CA ASP A 398 6.50 9.21 9.23
C ASP A 398 6.96 8.80 7.81
N VAL A 399 6.06 8.87 6.81
CA VAL A 399 6.39 8.67 5.39
C VAL A 399 7.14 9.86 4.81
N ALA A 400 6.62 11.08 4.97
CA ALA A 400 7.18 12.29 4.37
C ALA A 400 8.57 12.66 4.92
N ALA A 401 8.88 12.30 6.18
CA ALA A 401 10.20 12.43 6.79
C ALA A 401 11.18 11.29 6.40
N GLY A 402 10.73 10.28 5.66
CA GLY A 402 11.53 9.12 5.27
C GLY A 402 11.74 8.07 6.37
N SER A 403 11.20 8.28 7.58
CA SER A 403 11.24 7.33 8.70
C SER A 403 10.66 5.98 8.29
N GLU A 404 9.51 5.98 7.62
CA GLU A 404 8.82 4.75 7.23
C GLU A 404 9.52 4.04 6.07
N ILE A 405 10.05 4.78 5.08
CA ILE A 405 10.91 4.24 4.02
C ILE A 405 12.12 3.53 4.65
N ARG A 406 12.79 4.17 5.61
CA ARG A 406 13.91 3.57 6.35
C ARG A 406 13.48 2.35 7.15
N SER A 407 12.28 2.35 7.73
CA SER A 407 11.72 1.22 8.48
C SER A 407 11.50 -0.01 7.59
N VAL A 408 11.01 0.20 6.36
CA VAL A 408 10.78 -0.82 5.33
C VAL A 408 12.08 -1.41 4.79
N VAL A 409 13.09 -0.60 4.48
CA VAL A 409 14.42 -1.11 4.07
C VAL A 409 15.01 -2.01 5.17
N LEU A 410 14.98 -1.54 6.43
CA LEU A 410 15.48 -2.32 7.55
C LEU A 410 14.62 -3.57 7.85
N ALA A 411 13.33 -3.57 7.51
CA ALA A 411 12.46 -4.74 7.62
C ALA A 411 12.78 -5.80 6.55
N GLY A 412 12.98 -5.39 5.29
CA GLY A 412 13.43 -6.31 4.23
C GLY A 412 14.74 -7.00 4.58
N ARG A 413 15.70 -6.27 5.16
CA ARG A 413 16.97 -6.82 5.68
C ARG A 413 16.80 -7.77 6.87
N ARG A 414 15.65 -7.78 7.58
CA ARG A 414 15.34 -8.72 8.68
C ARG A 414 14.67 -10.02 8.20
N PHE A 415 14.40 -10.18 6.90
CA PHE A 415 13.89 -11.45 6.34
C PHE A 415 14.98 -12.53 6.19
N TYR A 416 16.21 -12.25 6.62
CA TYR A 416 17.37 -13.14 6.56
C TYR A 416 18.14 -13.08 7.89
N ASP A 417 18.86 -14.15 8.23
CA ASP A 417 19.71 -14.20 9.43
C ASP A 417 20.84 -13.17 9.34
N LYS A 418 21.02 -12.34 10.37
CA LYS A 418 22.12 -11.36 10.46
C LYS A 418 22.44 -11.01 11.91
N GLU A 419 23.67 -10.55 12.16
CA GLU A 419 24.11 -10.08 13.49
C GLU A 419 23.94 -11.11 14.64
N GLY A 420 23.84 -12.41 14.31
CA GLY A 420 23.55 -13.48 15.27
C GLY A 420 22.06 -13.63 15.64
N LEU A 421 21.17 -12.87 14.99
CA LEU A 421 19.72 -12.95 15.14
C LEU A 421 19.09 -13.72 13.96
N PRO A 422 17.98 -14.46 14.20
CA PRO A 422 17.30 -15.23 13.16
C PRO A 422 16.51 -14.34 12.20
N ALA A 423 16.17 -14.90 11.03
CA ALA A 423 15.26 -14.33 10.06
C ALA A 423 13.82 -14.21 10.60
N PHE A 424 13.17 -13.06 10.33
CA PHE A 424 11.78 -12.79 10.68
C PHE A 424 10.93 -12.49 9.41
N PRO A 425 10.66 -13.50 8.56
CA PRO A 425 9.70 -13.35 7.46
C PRO A 425 8.29 -13.04 7.98
N MET A 426 7.47 -12.36 7.17
CA MET A 426 6.13 -11.94 7.56
C MET A 426 5.20 -13.14 7.87
N GLY A 427 4.61 -13.13 9.06
CA GLY A 427 3.59 -14.11 9.48
C GLY A 427 2.22 -13.87 8.86
N LYS A 428 1.35 -14.88 8.97
CA LYS A 428 -0.07 -14.83 8.57
C LYS A 428 -0.88 -13.91 9.49
N ILE A 429 -1.86 -13.21 8.92
CA ILE A 429 -2.78 -12.30 9.64
C ILE A 429 -4.23 -12.83 9.71
N ASP A 430 -4.55 -13.88 8.95
CA ASP A 430 -5.88 -14.46 8.74
C ASP A 430 -6.19 -15.71 9.60
N GLN A 431 -5.42 -15.93 10.66
CA GLN A 431 -5.58 -17.12 11.51
C GLN A 431 -6.19 -16.81 12.90
N THR A 432 -6.55 -15.55 13.16
CA THR A 432 -7.25 -15.14 14.40
C THR A 432 -8.76 -15.44 14.33
N ARG A 433 -9.44 -15.24 15.47
CA ARG A 433 -10.88 -15.53 15.67
C ARG A 433 -11.76 -15.07 14.50
N MET A 434 -11.75 -13.78 14.15
CA MET A 434 -12.70 -13.25 13.15
C MET A 434 -12.47 -13.79 11.74
N TRP A 435 -11.24 -14.15 11.38
CA TRP A 435 -10.94 -14.67 10.04
C TRP A 435 -11.37 -16.13 9.87
N LYS A 436 -11.36 -16.92 10.95
CA LYS A 436 -11.97 -18.26 10.99
C LYS A 436 -13.51 -18.22 11.00
N VAL A 437 -14.09 -17.17 11.56
CA VAL A 437 -15.52 -16.86 11.37
C VAL A 437 -15.79 -16.49 9.91
N GLY A 438 -14.93 -15.69 9.28
CA GLY A 438 -15.01 -15.35 7.86
C GLY A 438 -14.94 -16.57 6.93
N GLU A 439 -14.07 -17.55 7.21
CA GLU A 439 -14.05 -18.84 6.50
C GLU A 439 -15.40 -19.57 6.57
N ARG A 440 -16.02 -19.60 7.76
CA ARG A 440 -17.36 -20.18 7.98
C ARG A 440 -18.46 -19.41 7.24
N VAL A 441 -18.49 -18.09 7.37
CA VAL A 441 -19.48 -17.21 6.73
C VAL A 441 -19.44 -17.35 5.21
N ARG A 442 -18.25 -17.26 4.60
CA ARG A 442 -18.07 -17.38 3.14
C ARG A 442 -18.45 -18.76 2.60
N LYS A 443 -18.25 -19.84 3.36
CA LYS A 443 -18.65 -21.20 2.95
C LYS A 443 -20.17 -21.37 2.81
N SER A 444 -20.96 -20.53 3.47
CA SER A 444 -22.43 -20.49 3.37
C SER A 444 -22.98 -19.29 2.59
N ARG A 445 -22.12 -18.46 2.00
CA ARG A 445 -22.51 -17.22 1.32
C ARG A 445 -22.99 -17.51 -0.12
N PRO A 446 -24.19 -17.04 -0.53
CA PRO A 446 -24.62 -17.11 -1.93
C PRO A 446 -23.66 -16.37 -2.87
N ALA A 447 -23.61 -16.81 -4.13
CA ALA A 447 -22.92 -16.05 -5.18
C ALA A 447 -23.64 -14.70 -5.40
N GLY A 448 -22.89 -13.59 -5.39
CA GLY A 448 -23.44 -12.24 -5.55
C GLY A 448 -24.05 -11.61 -4.29
N ASP A 449 -23.95 -12.26 -3.13
CA ASP A 449 -24.27 -11.62 -1.83
C ASP A 449 -23.32 -10.43 -1.58
N LEU A 450 -23.88 -9.28 -1.18
CA LEU A 450 -23.14 -8.04 -0.91
C LEU A 450 -22.96 -7.78 0.60
N GLY A 451 -23.50 -8.64 1.46
CA GLY A 451 -23.58 -8.39 2.89
C GLY A 451 -24.55 -7.26 3.28
N PRO A 452 -24.84 -7.11 4.58
CA PRO A 452 -25.75 -6.09 5.09
C PRO A 452 -25.15 -4.68 4.99
N LEU A 453 -26.00 -3.65 5.02
CA LEU A 453 -25.58 -2.28 5.33
C LEU A 453 -25.79 -2.03 6.82
N TYR A 454 -24.71 -2.05 7.62
CA TYR A 454 -24.77 -1.79 9.05
C TYR A 454 -24.38 -0.33 9.35
N PRO A 455 -25.29 0.52 9.88
CA PRO A 455 -25.10 1.97 9.85
C PRO A 455 -23.90 2.47 10.64
N PHE A 456 -23.64 1.88 11.82
CA PHE A 456 -22.48 2.23 12.66
C PHE A 456 -21.15 1.95 11.94
N THR A 457 -21.03 0.77 11.28
CA THR A 457 -19.86 0.41 10.47
C THR A 457 -19.66 1.39 9.31
N ALA A 458 -20.74 1.78 8.64
CA ALA A 458 -20.69 2.77 7.58
C ALA A 458 -20.18 4.14 8.09
N GLY A 459 -20.64 4.59 9.25
CA GLY A 459 -20.14 5.83 9.87
C GLY A 459 -18.64 5.79 10.19
N VAL A 460 -18.13 4.68 10.75
CA VAL A 460 -16.69 4.52 11.01
C VAL A 460 -15.87 4.50 9.73
N TYR A 461 -16.25 3.70 8.73
CA TYR A 461 -15.48 3.56 7.48
C TYR A 461 -15.49 4.85 6.64
N VAL A 462 -16.63 5.53 6.55
CA VAL A 462 -16.74 6.81 5.83
C VAL A 462 -16.03 7.95 6.59
N ALA A 463 -15.97 7.91 7.92
CA ALA A 463 -15.14 8.84 8.70
C ALA A 463 -13.65 8.62 8.48
N LEU A 464 -13.19 7.37 8.41
CA LEU A 464 -11.81 7.03 8.03
C LEU A 464 -11.48 7.53 6.61
N MET A 465 -12.39 7.33 5.65
CA MET A 465 -12.22 7.77 4.26
C MET A 465 -12.07 9.30 4.16
N MET A 466 -12.98 10.03 4.82
CA MET A 466 -12.98 11.50 4.83
C MET A 466 -11.79 12.08 5.61
N ALA A 467 -11.34 11.42 6.69
CA ALA A 467 -10.13 11.80 7.41
C ALA A 467 -8.88 11.65 6.53
N GLN A 468 -8.79 10.58 5.72
CA GLN A 468 -7.69 10.39 4.78
C GLN A 468 -7.67 11.45 3.66
N ILE A 469 -8.85 11.73 3.09
CA ILE A 469 -9.06 12.77 2.08
C ILE A 469 -8.59 14.14 2.62
N GLU A 470 -9.00 14.51 3.84
CA GLU A 470 -8.60 15.80 4.44
C GLU A 470 -7.09 15.86 4.74
N ILE A 471 -6.46 14.77 5.19
CA ILE A 471 -5.00 14.75 5.38
C ILE A 471 -4.28 15.00 4.06
N LEU A 472 -4.55 14.24 3.00
CA LEU A 472 -3.89 14.44 1.70
C LEU A 472 -4.18 15.83 1.10
N ARG A 473 -5.42 16.32 1.24
CA ARG A 473 -5.79 17.69 0.83
C ARG A 473 -4.99 18.76 1.56
N LYS A 474 -4.75 18.64 2.87
CA LYS A 474 -3.92 19.59 3.63
C LYS A 474 -2.42 19.47 3.35
N LYS A 475 -1.96 18.36 2.76
CA LYS A 475 -0.57 18.17 2.32
C LYS A 475 -0.31 18.63 0.88
N GLY A 476 -1.37 18.94 0.12
CA GLY A 476 -1.29 19.56 -1.21
C GLY A 476 -1.25 18.58 -2.38
N HIS A 477 -1.73 17.35 -2.19
CA HIS A 477 -1.96 16.38 -3.27
C HIS A 477 -3.08 16.85 -4.22
N SER A 478 -3.09 16.34 -5.45
CA SER A 478 -4.16 16.60 -6.43
C SER A 478 -5.45 15.83 -6.07
N TYR A 479 -6.60 16.28 -6.57
CA TYR A 479 -7.86 15.55 -6.33
C TYR A 479 -7.86 14.19 -7.04
N SER A 480 -7.25 14.05 -8.22
CA SER A 480 -7.10 12.75 -8.89
C SER A 480 -6.30 11.75 -8.02
N GLU A 481 -5.21 12.20 -7.39
CA GLU A 481 -4.42 11.37 -6.49
C GLU A 481 -5.19 11.03 -5.22
N ILE A 482 -5.76 12.04 -4.54
CA ILE A 482 -6.58 11.88 -3.32
C ILE A 482 -7.71 10.84 -3.53
N ILE A 483 -8.43 10.92 -4.64
CA ILE A 483 -9.60 10.10 -4.91
C ILE A 483 -9.20 8.67 -5.29
N ASN A 484 -8.11 8.46 -6.04
CA ASN A 484 -7.63 7.10 -6.30
C ASN A 484 -7.11 6.43 -5.01
N GLU A 485 -6.24 7.13 -4.26
CA GLU A 485 -5.55 6.63 -3.05
C GLU A 485 -6.47 6.45 -1.83
N SER A 486 -7.64 7.08 -1.82
CA SER A 486 -8.57 7.06 -0.66
C SER A 486 -9.94 6.47 -0.96
N VAL A 487 -10.34 6.35 -2.24
CA VAL A 487 -11.68 5.92 -2.63
C VAL A 487 -11.61 4.79 -3.66
N ILE A 488 -11.18 5.09 -4.88
CA ILE A 488 -11.31 4.18 -6.04
C ILE A 488 -10.50 2.90 -5.82
N GLU A 489 -9.21 2.98 -5.45
CA GLU A 489 -8.41 1.76 -5.27
C GLU A 489 -8.98 0.86 -4.16
N SER A 490 -9.47 1.46 -3.07
CA SER A 490 -10.11 0.70 -1.97
C SER A 490 -11.31 -0.08 -2.48
N VAL A 491 -12.27 0.58 -3.15
CA VAL A 491 -13.55 -0.05 -3.51
C VAL A 491 -13.52 -0.89 -4.79
N ASP A 492 -12.68 -0.53 -5.76
CA ASP A 492 -12.64 -1.16 -7.10
C ASP A 492 -11.48 -2.13 -7.31
N SER A 493 -10.39 -2.02 -6.53
CA SER A 493 -9.26 -2.95 -6.63
C SER A 493 -9.10 -3.84 -5.39
N LEU A 494 -9.14 -3.29 -4.17
CA LEU A 494 -8.66 -4.00 -2.98
C LEU A 494 -9.76 -4.72 -2.20
N ASN A 495 -10.83 -4.03 -1.82
CA ASN A 495 -11.95 -4.59 -1.07
C ASN A 495 -12.57 -5.84 -1.73
N PRO A 496 -12.69 -5.96 -3.07
CA PRO A 496 -13.14 -7.20 -3.72
C PRO A 496 -12.33 -8.45 -3.36
N PHE A 497 -11.02 -8.33 -3.07
CA PHE A 497 -10.20 -9.47 -2.61
C PHE A 497 -10.47 -9.81 -1.14
N MET A 498 -10.70 -8.80 -0.28
CA MET A 498 -11.13 -9.05 1.10
C MET A 498 -12.54 -9.69 1.12
N HIS A 499 -13.44 -9.25 0.23
CA HIS A 499 -14.75 -9.88 0.05
C HIS A 499 -14.64 -11.32 -0.44
N ALA A 500 -13.73 -11.61 -1.39
CA ALA A 500 -13.54 -12.95 -1.92
C ALA A 500 -13.03 -13.94 -0.85
N ARG A 501 -11.96 -13.60 -0.11
CA ARG A 501 -11.25 -14.56 0.76
C ARG A 501 -10.70 -14.01 2.09
N GLY A 502 -11.05 -12.78 2.50
CA GLY A 502 -10.63 -12.17 3.76
C GLY A 502 -9.31 -11.39 3.67
N VAL A 503 -8.93 -10.71 4.76
CA VAL A 503 -7.87 -9.66 4.76
C VAL A 503 -6.54 -10.09 4.14
N SER A 504 -6.08 -11.31 4.41
CA SER A 504 -4.84 -11.88 3.86
C SER A 504 -4.85 -11.92 2.33
N PHE A 505 -5.99 -12.24 1.70
CA PHE A 505 -6.08 -12.30 0.25
C PHE A 505 -6.04 -10.92 -0.43
N MET A 506 -6.35 -9.85 0.31
CA MET A 506 -6.15 -8.47 -0.12
C MET A 506 -4.71 -8.03 0.17
N VAL A 507 -4.31 -8.03 1.45
CA VAL A 507 -3.03 -7.50 1.92
C VAL A 507 -1.84 -8.24 1.31
N ASP A 508 -1.83 -9.57 1.36
CA ASP A 508 -0.64 -10.32 0.95
C ASP A 508 -0.45 -10.43 -0.57
N ASN A 509 -1.47 -10.09 -1.38
CA ASN A 509 -1.35 -9.89 -2.83
C ASN A 509 -0.63 -8.59 -3.22
N CYS A 510 -0.59 -7.58 -2.34
CA CYS A 510 0.01 -6.26 -2.60
C CYS A 510 1.56 -6.27 -2.57
N SER A 511 2.19 -5.09 -2.53
CA SER A 511 3.66 -4.91 -2.48
C SER A 511 4.26 -5.48 -1.17
N THR A 512 5.59 -5.57 -1.07
CA THR A 512 6.23 -5.92 0.22
C THR A 512 6.05 -4.79 1.24
N THR A 513 6.05 -3.55 0.75
CA THR A 513 5.90 -2.32 1.53
C THR A 513 4.49 -2.24 2.12
N ALA A 514 3.44 -2.55 1.34
CA ALA A 514 2.05 -2.71 1.74
C ALA A 514 1.87 -3.72 2.86
N ARG A 515 2.46 -4.90 2.67
CA ARG A 515 2.33 -6.02 3.60
C ARG A 515 2.97 -5.73 4.95
N LEU A 516 4.04 -4.93 4.96
CA LEU A 516 4.69 -4.41 6.17
C LEU A 516 3.90 -3.25 6.77
N GLY A 517 3.43 -2.31 5.95
CA GLY A 517 2.66 -1.13 6.36
C GLY A 517 1.36 -1.51 7.06
N SER A 518 0.52 -2.32 6.41
CA SER A 518 -0.69 -2.90 7.00
C SER A 518 -0.40 -3.57 8.35
N ARG A 519 0.67 -4.38 8.45
CA ARG A 519 1.06 -5.05 9.70
C ARG A 519 1.60 -4.10 10.80
N LYS A 520 2.26 -2.98 10.47
CA LYS A 520 2.68 -1.95 11.44
C LYS A 520 1.50 -1.11 11.93
N TRP A 521 0.59 -0.74 11.02
CA TRP A 521 -0.38 0.34 11.26
C TRP A 521 -1.80 -0.13 11.57
N ALA A 522 -2.26 -1.31 11.11
CA ALA A 522 -3.58 -1.83 11.47
C ALA A 522 -3.83 -1.89 13.01
N PRO A 523 -2.87 -2.35 13.85
CA PRO A 523 -3.05 -2.33 15.31
C PRO A 523 -3.21 -0.91 15.89
N ARG A 524 -2.67 0.12 15.23
CA ARG A 524 -2.79 1.52 15.67
C ARG A 524 -4.21 2.03 15.50
N PHE A 525 -4.85 1.72 14.37
CA PHE A 525 -6.25 2.07 14.12
C PHE A 525 -7.22 1.28 15.01
N ASP A 526 -6.98 -0.02 15.21
CA ASP A 526 -7.75 -0.84 16.15
C ASP A 526 -7.70 -0.25 17.57
N TYR A 527 -6.50 0.04 18.08
CA TYR A 527 -6.32 0.61 19.41
C TYR A 527 -6.94 2.01 19.53
N ASN A 528 -6.72 2.93 18.57
CA ASN A 528 -7.21 4.29 18.72
C ASN A 528 -8.74 4.40 18.57
N LEU A 529 -9.35 3.59 17.69
CA LEU A 529 -10.80 3.46 17.63
C LEU A 529 -11.35 2.93 18.95
N THR A 530 -10.74 1.88 19.50
CA THR A 530 -11.17 1.24 20.76
C THR A 530 -10.98 2.16 21.97
N GLN A 531 -9.89 2.92 22.04
CA GLN A 531 -9.54 3.76 23.19
C GLN A 531 -10.23 5.13 23.20
N GLN A 532 -10.52 5.71 22.02
CA GLN A 532 -11.11 7.04 21.91
C GLN A 532 -12.53 7.01 21.34
N ALA A 533 -12.71 6.52 20.10
CA ALA A 533 -13.98 6.63 19.39
C ALA A 533 -15.10 5.82 20.06
N LEU A 534 -14.84 4.55 20.38
CA LEU A 534 -15.83 3.68 21.02
C LEU A 534 -16.16 4.16 22.45
N VAL A 535 -15.15 4.63 23.19
CA VAL A 535 -15.34 5.25 24.51
C VAL A 535 -16.16 6.53 24.43
N ALA A 536 -16.00 7.37 23.39
CA ALA A 536 -16.83 8.55 23.19
C ALA A 536 -18.30 8.20 22.91
N VAL A 537 -18.55 7.15 22.11
CA VAL A 537 -19.91 6.62 21.86
C VAL A 537 -20.54 6.08 23.14
N ASP A 538 -19.81 5.26 23.91
CA ASP A 538 -20.34 4.62 25.12
C ASP A 538 -20.60 5.63 26.27
N ASN A 539 -19.89 6.75 26.29
CA ASN A 539 -20.18 7.89 27.18
C ASN A 539 -21.28 8.82 26.66
N GLY A 540 -21.90 8.54 25.51
CA GLY A 540 -22.96 9.36 24.93
C GLY A 540 -22.50 10.76 24.50
N ALA A 541 -21.28 10.88 23.98
CA ALA A 541 -20.73 12.16 23.54
C ALA A 541 -21.62 12.84 22.48
N PRO A 542 -21.80 14.17 22.54
CA PRO A 542 -22.68 14.89 21.60
C PRO A 542 -22.12 14.87 20.17
N ILE A 543 -23.00 14.64 19.19
CA ILE A 543 -22.66 14.65 17.77
C ILE A 543 -22.11 16.04 17.38
N ASN A 544 -20.92 16.06 16.79
CA ASN A 544 -20.27 17.26 16.28
C ASN A 544 -20.95 17.71 14.98
N LYS A 545 -21.89 18.64 15.11
CA LYS A 545 -22.71 19.15 13.99
C LYS A 545 -21.89 19.83 12.90
N ASP A 546 -20.80 20.52 13.25
CA ASP A 546 -19.96 21.19 12.25
C ASP A 546 -19.26 20.15 11.37
N LEU A 547 -18.78 19.06 11.98
CA LEU A 547 -18.13 17.94 11.29
C LEU A 547 -19.11 17.14 10.42
N ILE A 548 -20.36 16.95 10.86
CA ILE A 548 -21.42 16.36 10.04
C ILE A 548 -21.84 17.30 8.90
N SER A 549 -21.96 18.61 9.15
CA SER A 549 -22.24 19.61 8.10
C SER A 549 -21.12 19.69 7.07
N ASN A 550 -19.86 19.60 7.50
CA ASN A 550 -18.69 19.56 6.64
C ASN A 550 -18.67 18.27 5.80
N PHE A 551 -19.07 17.12 6.35
CA PHE A 551 -19.23 15.89 5.57
C PHE A 551 -20.22 16.07 4.41
N PHE A 552 -21.39 16.68 4.65
CA PHE A 552 -22.38 16.92 3.58
C PHE A 552 -21.96 18.00 2.58
N ALA A 553 -21.18 18.99 3.01
CA ALA A 553 -20.72 20.10 2.18
C ALA A 553 -19.37 19.87 1.48
N ASP A 554 -18.68 18.74 1.72
CA ASP A 554 -17.33 18.55 1.19
C ASP A 554 -17.34 18.43 -0.35
N PRO A 555 -16.59 19.28 -1.09
CA PRO A 555 -16.59 19.25 -2.54
C PRO A 555 -15.95 17.99 -3.14
N VAL A 556 -15.31 17.12 -2.33
CA VAL A 556 -14.83 15.82 -2.79
C VAL A 556 -15.94 14.93 -3.36
N HIS A 557 -17.19 15.05 -2.88
CA HIS A 557 -18.30 14.22 -3.40
C HIS A 557 -18.59 14.49 -4.87
N GLY A 558 -18.54 15.77 -5.29
CA GLY A 558 -18.68 16.14 -6.70
C GLY A 558 -17.45 15.75 -7.53
N ALA A 559 -16.24 15.85 -6.96
CA ALA A 559 -15.03 15.39 -7.62
C ALA A 559 -15.02 13.87 -7.84
N ILE A 560 -15.52 13.08 -6.87
CA ILE A 560 -15.68 11.62 -6.99
C ILE A 560 -16.65 11.27 -8.12
N GLN A 561 -17.75 12.01 -8.29
CA GLN A 561 -18.68 11.82 -9.40
C GLN A 561 -17.98 12.02 -10.76
N VAL A 562 -17.21 13.10 -10.92
CA VAL A 562 -16.41 13.35 -12.14
C VAL A 562 -15.38 12.25 -12.38
N CYS A 563 -14.72 11.73 -11.33
CA CYS A 563 -13.80 10.60 -11.48
C CYS A 563 -14.51 9.27 -11.79
N ALA A 564 -15.75 9.07 -11.33
CA ALA A 564 -16.54 7.88 -11.66
C ALA A 564 -16.93 7.81 -13.15
N GLU A 565 -17.09 8.96 -13.82
CA GLU A 565 -17.24 9.05 -15.29
C GLU A 565 -15.97 8.68 -16.09
N LEU A 566 -14.86 8.42 -15.38
CA LEU A 566 -13.59 7.93 -15.96
C LEU A 566 -13.34 6.44 -15.65
N ARG A 567 -14.18 5.82 -14.83
CA ARG A 567 -14.06 4.43 -14.37
C ARG A 567 -14.31 3.43 -15.52
N PRO A 568 -13.71 2.23 -15.49
CA PRO A 568 -14.19 1.09 -16.24
C PRO A 568 -15.70 0.87 -16.10
N THR A 569 -16.36 0.57 -17.22
CA THR A 569 -17.75 0.07 -17.25
C THR A 569 -17.88 -1.40 -16.78
N VAL A 570 -16.81 -1.95 -16.18
CA VAL A 570 -16.65 -3.36 -15.83
C VAL A 570 -16.11 -3.48 -14.41
N ASP A 571 -16.89 -4.08 -13.52
CA ASP A 571 -16.45 -4.41 -12.16
C ASP A 571 -15.42 -5.57 -12.18
N ILE A 572 -14.46 -5.54 -11.25
CA ILE A 572 -13.49 -6.63 -11.14
C ILE A 572 -14.14 -7.93 -10.66
N SER A 573 -13.93 -9.00 -11.42
CA SER A 573 -14.38 -10.34 -11.05
C SER A 573 -13.27 -11.08 -10.30
N VAL A 574 -13.39 -11.21 -8.98
CA VAL A 574 -12.41 -11.93 -8.12
C VAL A 574 -13.02 -13.23 -7.57
N PRO A 575 -12.83 -14.39 -8.23
CA PRO A 575 -13.26 -15.68 -7.70
C PRO A 575 -12.35 -16.17 -6.57
N GLN A 576 -12.78 -17.19 -5.82
CA GLN A 576 -12.01 -17.71 -4.68
C GLN A 576 -10.77 -18.51 -5.14
N ASP A 577 -10.91 -19.24 -6.23
CA ASP A 577 -9.88 -20.05 -6.91
C ASP A 577 -9.09 -19.25 -7.97
N ALA A 578 -9.06 -17.92 -7.86
CA ALA A 578 -8.36 -17.03 -8.79
C ALA A 578 -6.90 -17.45 -9.04
N ASP A 579 -6.57 -17.66 -10.31
CA ASP A 579 -5.26 -18.07 -10.82
C ASP A 579 -4.31 -16.89 -11.04
N PHE A 580 -4.85 -15.72 -11.37
CA PHE A 580 -4.12 -14.47 -11.64
C PHE A 580 -3.49 -13.82 -10.37
N VAL A 581 -3.68 -14.40 -9.19
CA VAL A 581 -3.09 -13.93 -7.92
C VAL A 581 -1.67 -14.45 -7.71
N ARG A 582 -1.00 -13.96 -6.67
CA ARG A 582 0.32 -14.45 -6.26
C ARG A 582 0.35 -15.98 -6.11
N PRO A 583 1.40 -16.68 -6.60
CA PRO A 583 1.49 -18.14 -6.54
C PRO A 583 1.26 -18.71 -5.13
N GLU A 584 1.81 -18.08 -4.09
CA GLU A 584 1.67 -18.53 -2.70
C GLU A 584 0.27 -18.32 -2.08
N LEU A 585 -0.64 -17.64 -2.79
CA LEU A 585 -2.03 -17.39 -2.37
C LEU A 585 -3.07 -18.11 -3.23
N ARG A 586 -2.66 -18.80 -4.32
CA ARG A 586 -3.55 -19.65 -5.11
C ARG A 586 -4.03 -20.83 -4.25
N GLN A 587 -5.25 -21.27 -4.48
CA GLN A 587 -5.79 -22.49 -3.90
C GLN A 587 -6.21 -23.41 -5.03
N SER A 588 -5.67 -24.64 -5.03
CA SER A 588 -6.20 -25.71 -5.87
C SER A 588 -7.59 -26.09 -5.36
N ASN A 589 -8.53 -26.30 -6.28
CA ASN A 589 -9.77 -27.03 -6.02
C ASN A 589 -9.47 -28.54 -5.85
#